data_AF-A0A7W7K6D1-F1
#
_entry.id   AF-A0A7W7K6D1-F1
#
_cell.length_a   1.000
_cell.length_b   1.000
_cell.length_c   1.000
_cell.angle_alpha   90.00
_cell.angle_beta   90.00
_cell.angle_gamma   90.00
#
_symmetry.space_group_name_H-M   'P 1'
#
loop_
_entity.id
_entity.type
_entity.pdbx_description
1 polymer ?
#
loop_
_entity_poly.entity_id
_entity_poly.type
_entity_poly.pdbx_seq_one_letter_code
_entity_poly.pdbx_strand_id
1 'polypeptide(L)' 'MRFVRIGACIIAVLAIALGLLWLGQGTGVIAWPADSFMLADRTWARNGLLLATAGGIVLWLANPRAR' A
#
# COMPACT_ATOMS: atom_id res chain seq x y z
N MET A 1 20.04 -0.56 14.45
CA MET A 1 19.90 -2.00 14.15
C MET A 1 19.55 -2.18 12.67
N ARG A 2 20.47 -2.66 11.83
CA ARG A 2 20.26 -2.73 10.37
C ARG A 2 19.08 -3.65 9.98
N PHE A 3 18.88 -4.75 10.71
CA PHE A 3 17.77 -5.69 10.51
C PHE A 3 16.38 -5.04 10.65
N VAL A 4 16.18 -4.22 11.70
CA VAL A 4 14.91 -3.52 11.91
C VAL A 4 14.57 -2.61 10.75
N ARG A 5 15.59 -1.93 10.20
CA ARG A 5 15.41 -1.01 9.07
C ARG A 5 15.05 -1.76 7.78
N ILE A 6 15.70 -2.90 7.53
CA ILE A 6 15.38 -3.77 6.38
C ILE A 6 13.96 -4.31 6.52
N GLY A 7 13.59 -4.82 7.70
CA GLY A 7 12.23 -5.30 7.96
C GLY A 7 11.17 -4.22 7.74
N ALA A 8 11.41 -3.00 8.25
CA ALA A 8 10.53 -1.86 8.03
C ALA A 8 10.38 -1.50 6.55
N CYS A 9 11.47 -1.50 5.77
CA CYS A 9 11.40 -1.27 4.33
C CYS A 9 10.58 -2.34 3.60
N ILE A 10 10.74 -3.62 3.95
CA ILE A 10 9.97 -4.72 3.34
C ILE A 10 8.48 -4.53 3.63
N ILE A 11 8.12 -4.31 4.90
CA ILE A 11 6.72 -4.06 5.31
C ILE A 11 6.15 -2.85 4.59
N ALA A 12 6.93 -1.77 4.49
CA ALA A 12 6.51 -0.55 3.80
C ALA A 12 6.23 -0.79 2.31
N VAL A 13 7.12 -1.49 1.61
CA VAL A 13 6.94 -1.83 0.19
C VAL A 13 5.71 -2.72 -0.01
N LEU A 14 5.51 -3.71 0.85
CA LEU A 14 4.32 -4.57 0.79
C LEU A 14 3.03 -3.78 1.05
N ALA A 15 3.02 -2.87 2.03
CA ALA A 15 1.89 -2.00 2.29
C ALA A 15 1.57 -1.09 1.10
N ILE A 16 2.60 -0.54 0.43
CA ILE A 16 2.42 0.24 -0.80
C ILE A 16 1.80 -0.61 -1.91
N ALA A 17 2.37 -1.79 -2.18
CA ALA A 17 1.89 -2.66 -3.25
C ALA A 17 0.44 -3.11 -3.02
N LEU A 18 0.10 -3.54 -1.80
CA LEU A 18 -1.26 -3.95 -1.44
C LEU A 18 -2.23 -2.76 -1.43
N GLY A 19 -1.79 -1.61 -0.94
CA GLY A 19 -2.60 -0.39 -0.95
C GLY A 19 -2.95 0.07 -2.35
N LEU A 20 -1.98 0.05 -3.28
CA LEU A 20 -2.21 0.36 -4.69
C LEU A 20 -3.13 -0.65 -5.38
N LEU A 21 -3.01 -1.95 -5.05
CA LEU A 21 -3.91 -2.98 -5.55
C LEU A 21 -5.35 -2.69 -5.13
N TRP A 22 -5.59 -2.43 -3.83
CA TRP A 22 -6.92 -2.13 -3.31
C TRP A 22 -7.47 -0.82 -3.85
N LEU A 23 -6.61 0.19 -4.03
CA LEU A 23 -6.97 1.43 -4.69
C LEU A 23 -7.45 1.18 -6.13
N GLY A 24 -6.70 0.40 -6.89
CA GLY A 24 -7.06 0.00 -8.26
C GLY A 24 -8.36 -0.81 -8.31
N GLN A 25 -8.57 -1.74 -7.37
CA GLN A 25 -9.80 -2.53 -7.27
C GLN A 25 -11.02 -1.65 -6.95
N GLY A 26 -10.91 -0.81 -5.93
CA GLY A 26 -12.01 0.06 -5.49
C GLY A 26 -12.33 1.18 -6.46
N THR A 27 -11.38 1.59 -7.32
CA THR A 27 -11.62 2.55 -8.42
C THR A 27 -12.13 1.88 -9.69
N GLY A 28 -12.11 0.54 -9.76
CA GLY A 28 -12.48 -0.21 -10.97
C GLY A 28 -11.40 -0.24 -12.05
N VAL A 29 -10.21 0.32 -11.79
CA VAL A 29 -9.05 0.26 -12.71
C VAL A 29 -8.49 -1.16 -12.78
N ILE A 30 -8.50 -1.90 -11.66
CA ILE A 30 -8.01 -3.27 -11.55
C ILE A 30 -9.19 -4.21 -11.25
N ALA A 31 -9.71 -4.86 -12.29
CA ALA A 31 -10.84 -5.78 -12.20
C ALA A 31 -10.42 -7.26 -11.99
N TRP A 32 -9.50 -7.52 -11.05
CA TRP A 32 -9.00 -8.86 -10.77
C TRP A 32 -8.71 -9.09 -9.28
N PRO A 33 -9.13 -10.22 -8.67
CA PRO A 33 -9.97 -11.28 -9.23
C PRO A 33 -11.40 -10.80 -9.53
N ALA A 34 -12.08 -11.42 -10.50
CA ALA A 34 -13.45 -11.02 -10.89
C ALA A 34 -14.49 -11.21 -9.77
N ASP A 35 -14.27 -12.19 -8.88
CA ASP A 35 -15.11 -12.44 -7.70
C ASP A 35 -14.66 -11.65 -6.46
N SER A 36 -13.85 -10.61 -6.63
CA SER A 36 -13.40 -9.80 -5.50
C SER A 36 -14.52 -8.87 -5.03
N PHE A 37 -14.85 -8.97 -3.74
CA PHE A 37 -15.80 -8.09 -3.05
C PHE A 37 -15.36 -6.62 -3.00
N MET A 38 -14.13 -6.32 -3.43
CA MET A 38 -13.51 -5.00 -3.39
C MET A 38 -13.73 -4.20 -4.68
N LEU A 39 -14.25 -4.85 -5.72
CA LEU A 39 -14.41 -4.27 -7.05
C LEU A 39 -15.40 -3.11 -7.05
N ALA A 40 -14.98 -1.98 -7.59
CA ALA A 40 -15.79 -0.77 -7.76
C ALA A 40 -16.41 -0.22 -6.44
N ASP A 41 -15.84 -0.59 -5.29
CA ASP A 41 -16.24 -0.07 -3.98
C ASP A 41 -15.25 1.02 -3.51
N ARG A 42 -15.76 2.25 -3.36
CA ARG A 42 -14.99 3.43 -2.92
C ARG A 42 -14.40 3.26 -1.52
N THR A 43 -14.96 2.40 -0.68
CA THR A 43 -14.41 2.07 0.64
C THR A 43 -13.03 1.45 0.50
N TRP A 44 -12.88 0.50 -0.43
CA TRP A 44 -11.61 -0.15 -0.73
C TRP A 44 -10.63 0.79 -1.43
N ALA A 45 -11.14 1.71 -2.26
CA ALA A 45 -10.32 2.77 -2.84
C ALA A 45 -9.66 3.63 -1.75
N ARG A 46 -10.45 4.12 -0.78
CA ARG A 46 -9.95 4.92 0.33
C ARG A 46 -8.99 4.14 1.24
N ASN A 47 -9.34 2.89 1.58
CA ASN A 47 -8.49 2.05 2.42
C ASN A 47 -7.15 1.76 1.74
N GLY A 48 -7.15 1.48 0.43
CA GLY A 48 -5.96 1.28 -0.37
C GLY A 48 -5.06 2.51 -0.41
N LEU A 49 -5.66 3.71 -0.62
CA LEU A 49 -4.93 4.97 -0.58
C LEU A 49 -4.27 5.22 0.79
N LEU A 50 -5.00 4.98 1.88
CA LEU A 50 -4.47 5.15 3.24
C LEU A 50 -3.31 4.17 3.50
N LEU A 51 -3.46 2.91 3.11
CA LEU A 51 -2.43 1.89 3.30
C LEU A 51 -1.16 2.22 2.49
N ALA A 52 -1.33 2.62 1.22
CA ALA A 52 -0.21 3.01 0.37
C ALA A 52 0.51 4.25 0.90
N THR A 53 -0.25 5.24 1.39
CA THR A 53 0.31 6.45 2.00
C THR A 53 1.09 6.13 3.28
N ALA A 54 0.53 5.28 4.16
CA ALA A 54 1.20 4.84 5.38
C ALA A 54 2.50 4.09 5.07
N GLY A 55 2.49 3.17 4.10
CA GLY A 55 3.70 2.50 3.63
C GLY A 55 4.74 3.48 3.09
N GLY A 56 4.32 4.47 2.30
CA GLY A 56 5.20 5.54 1.81
C GLY A 56 5.88 6.33 2.94
N ILE A 57 5.12 6.70 3.98
CA ILE A 57 5.65 7.40 5.16
C ILE A 57 6.67 6.53 5.89
N VAL A 58 6.37 5.25 6.12
CA VAL A 58 7.31 4.32 6.78
C VAL A 58 8.58 4.16 5.95
N LEU A 59 8.47 4.03 4.63
CA LEU A 59 9.63 3.91 3.74
C LEU A 59 10.49 5.18 3.76
N TRP A 60 9.84 6.35 3.77
CA TRP A 60 10.50 7.65 3.85
C TRP A 60 11.28 7.80 5.17
N LEU A 61 10.64 7.49 6.30
CA LEU A 61 11.26 7.54 7.64
C LEU A 61 12.38 6.50 7.80
N ALA A 62 12.26 5.33 7.17
CA ALA A 62 13.27 4.29 7.19
C ALA A 62 14.51 4.64 6.35
N ASN A 63 14.40 5.61 5.44
CA ASN A 63 15.49 6.07 4.59
C ASN A 63 16.13 7.36 5.14
N PRO A 64 17.29 7.29 5.85
CA PRO A 64 17.92 8.45 6.46
C PRO A 64 18.43 9.50 5.47
N ARG A 65 18.43 9.21 4.15
CA ARG A 65 18.80 10.17 3.09
C ARG A 65 17.61 10.99 2.58
N ALA A 66 16.39 10.63 2.97
CA ALA A 66 15.18 11.32 2.55
C ALA A 66 14.74 12.42 3.55
N ARG A 67 15.45 12.55 4.68
CA ARG A 67 15.31 13.61 5.68
C ARG A 67 16.37 14.68 5.45
#